data_AF-A0A7V9SXA5-F1
#
_entry.id   AF-A0A7V9SXA5-F1
#
_cell.length_a   1.000
_cell.length_b   1.000
_cell.length_c   1.000
_cell.angle_alpha   90.00
_cell.angle_beta   90.00
_cell.angle_gamma   90.00
#
_symmetry.space_group_name_H-M   'P 1'
#
loop_
_entity.id
_entity.type
_entity.pdbx_description
1 polymer ?
#
loop_
_entity_poly.entity_id
_entity_poly.type
_entity_poly.pdbx_seq_one_letter_code
_entity_poly.pdbx_strand_id
1 'polypeptide(L)'
;MSEDLNKNELINFTGTEVGYYFICKKKLWWFHNGAQMERENERVQIGKIVHENAYARKKKEITIDDKIVLDWQEDGVIHEVKLSDKMESAHEFQLLYYIFYLKQKGVENLRG
;
A
#
# COMPACT_ATOMS: atom_id res chain seq x y z
N MET A 1 -14.89 7.57 32.90
CA MET A 1 -13.79 8.37 32.34
C MET A 1 -12.71 7.39 31.91
N SER A 2 -12.83 6.91 30.68
CA SER A 2 -11.83 6.10 29.98
C SER A 2 -12.04 6.36 28.51
N GLU A 3 -11.41 7.46 28.11
CA GLU A 3 -10.85 7.78 26.79
C GLU A 3 -11.60 7.23 25.59
N ASP A 4 -12.45 8.09 25.01
CA ASP A 4 -12.75 8.06 23.59
C ASP A 4 -11.42 8.15 22.83
N LEU A 5 -10.88 7.00 22.40
CA LEU A 5 -9.77 6.97 21.44
C LEU A 5 -10.22 7.77 20.22
N ASN A 6 -9.57 8.91 20.02
CA ASN A 6 -9.78 9.80 18.90
C ASN A 6 -9.52 8.96 17.62
N LYS A 7 -10.58 8.63 16.86
CA LYS A 7 -10.52 7.70 15.72
C LYS A 7 -9.45 8.05 14.67
N ASN A 8 -8.97 9.30 14.67
CA ASN A 8 -7.93 9.80 13.77
C ASN A 8 -6.48 9.45 14.18
N GLU A 9 -6.20 9.02 15.41
CA GLU A 9 -4.82 8.75 15.87
C GLU A 9 -4.34 7.31 15.62
N LEU A 10 -5.22 6.42 15.13
CA LEU A 10 -4.95 4.98 15.11
C LEU A 10 -4.26 4.47 13.83
N ILE A 11 -4.07 5.30 12.80
CA ILE A 11 -3.62 4.82 11.48
C ILE A 11 -2.17 5.22 11.20
N ASN A 12 -1.24 4.53 11.87
CA ASN A 12 0.18 4.83 11.76
C ASN A 12 0.94 3.99 10.73
N PHE A 13 0.29 3.04 10.07
CA PHE A 13 0.95 2.13 9.13
C PHE A 13 0.85 2.60 7.68
N THR A 14 1.83 2.21 6.88
CA THR A 14 1.81 2.37 5.42
C THR A 14 1.19 1.14 4.75
N GLY A 15 0.75 1.28 3.50
CA GLY A 15 0.29 0.13 2.71
C GLY A 15 1.34 -0.98 2.58
N THR A 16 2.62 -0.58 2.45
CA THR A 16 3.74 -1.52 2.39
C THR A 16 3.87 -2.31 3.68
N GLU A 17 3.72 -1.68 4.84
CA GLU A 17 3.75 -2.36 6.14
C GLU A 17 2.59 -3.35 6.31
N VAL A 18 1.38 -2.98 5.86
CA VAL A 18 0.25 -3.91 5.84
C VAL A 18 0.56 -5.10 4.95
N GLY A 19 1.04 -4.88 3.72
CA GLY A 19 1.48 -5.96 2.85
C GLY A 19 2.51 -6.86 3.54
N TYR A 20 3.52 -6.27 4.19
CA TYR A 20 4.58 -7.04 4.88
C TYR A 20 4.08 -7.86 6.05
N TYR A 21 3.04 -7.42 6.75
CA TYR A 21 2.41 -8.23 7.79
C TYR A 21 1.93 -9.58 7.25
N PHE A 22 1.33 -9.59 6.06
CA PHE A 22 0.82 -10.80 5.39
C PHE A 22 1.91 -11.61 4.68
N ILE A 23 3.08 -11.02 4.44
CA ILE A 23 4.25 -11.72 3.87
C ILE A 23 5.09 -12.36 4.99
N CYS A 24 5.56 -11.56 5.94
CA CYS A 24 6.46 -11.95 7.02
C CYS A 24 6.54 -10.88 8.11
N LYS A 25 6.10 -11.21 9.33
CA LYS A 25 6.13 -10.30 10.48
C LYS A 25 7.54 -9.84 10.87
N LYS A 26 8.56 -10.69 10.69
CA LYS A 26 9.96 -10.31 10.94
C LYS A 26 10.44 -9.26 9.93
N LYS A 27 10.07 -9.42 8.66
CA LYS A 27 10.35 -8.44 7.61
C LYS A 27 9.70 -7.10 7.94
N LEU A 28 8.44 -7.10 8.36
CA LEU A 28 7.75 -5.90 8.83
C LEU A 28 8.53 -5.21 9.95
N TRP A 29 8.95 -5.95 10.99
CA TRP A 29 9.73 -5.38 12.09
C TRP A 29 11.02 -4.73 11.58
N TRP A 30 11.77 -5.41 10.70
CA TRP A 30 13.02 -4.89 10.14
C TRP A 30 12.77 -3.59 9.35
N PHE A 31 11.77 -3.61 8.46
CA PHE A 31 11.36 -2.46 7.66
C PHE A 31 10.97 -1.26 8.53
N HIS A 32 10.12 -1.49 9.55
CA HIS A 32 9.66 -0.46 10.48
C HIS A 32 10.81 0.17 11.29
N ASN A 33 11.85 -0.61 11.59
CA ASN A 33 13.05 -0.15 12.29
C ASN A 33 14.14 0.37 11.33
N GLY A 34 13.82 0.60 10.05
CA GLY A 34 14.75 1.17 9.06
C GLY A 34 15.79 0.19 8.50
N ALA A 35 15.71 -1.09 8.82
CA ALA A 35 16.56 -2.14 8.27
C ALA A 35 15.92 -2.75 7.00
N GLN A 36 16.21 -2.16 5.84
CA GLN A 36 15.64 -2.55 4.54
C GLN A 36 16.67 -3.24 3.65
N MET A 37 16.27 -4.30 2.94
CA MET A 37 17.14 -5.04 1.99
C MET A 37 16.55 -5.08 0.58
N GLU A 38 15.36 -4.50 0.37
CA GLU A 38 14.62 -4.57 -0.89
C GLU A 38 15.36 -3.90 -2.04
N ARG A 39 16.21 -2.91 -1.75
CA ARG A 39 16.98 -2.18 -2.77
C ARG A 39 18.00 -3.08 -3.48
N GLU A 40 18.50 -4.11 -2.83
CA GLU A 40 19.49 -5.05 -3.38
C GLU A 40 18.83 -6.22 -4.13
N ASN A 41 17.51 -6.37 -4.01
CA ASN A 41 16.81 -7.49 -4.62
C ASN A 41 16.50 -7.21 -6.10
N GLU A 42 17.12 -7.99 -7.01
CA GLU A 42 16.94 -7.85 -8.45
C GLU A 42 15.47 -7.90 -8.89
N ARG A 43 14.65 -8.78 -8.30
CA ARG A 43 13.22 -8.87 -8.66
C ARG A 43 12.46 -7.61 -8.27
N VAL A 44 12.82 -6.99 -7.14
CA VAL A 44 12.22 -5.71 -6.72
C VAL A 44 12.63 -4.60 -7.69
N GLN A 45 13.90 -4.55 -8.09
CA GLN A 45 14.39 -3.58 -9.07
C GLN A 45 13.69 -3.74 -10.43
N ILE A 46 13.56 -4.98 -10.93
CA ILE A 46 12.82 -5.27 -12.16
C ILE A 46 11.37 -4.80 -12.04
N GLY A 47 10.70 -5.08 -10.92
CA GLY A 47 9.33 -4.64 -10.68
C GLY A 47 9.18 -3.13 -10.78
N LYS A 48 10.12 -2.37 -10.21
CA LYS A 48 10.13 -0.89 -10.31
C LYS A 48 10.30 -0.41 -11.74
N ILE A 49 11.27 -0.97 -12.47
CA ILE A 49 11.52 -0.61 -13.88
C ILE A 49 10.29 -0.93 -14.74
N VAL A 50 9.68 -2.10 -14.55
CA VAL A 50 8.47 -2.49 -15.27
C VAL A 50 7.33 -1.53 -14.98
N HIS A 51 7.13 -1.17 -13.71
CA HIS A 51 6.10 -0.21 -13.30
C HIS A 51 6.34 1.18 -13.92
N GLU A 52 7.55 1.71 -13.82
CA GLU A 52 7.95 2.99 -14.41
C GLU A 52 7.71 3.05 -15.93
N ASN A 53 8.01 1.96 -16.65
CA ASN A 53 7.87 1.89 -18.11
C ASN A 53 6.43 1.60 -18.57
N ALA A 54 5.70 0.71 -17.88
CA ALA A 54 4.35 0.32 -18.25
C ALA A 54 3.37 1.51 -18.14
N TYR A 55 3.57 2.37 -17.14
CA TYR A 55 2.67 3.48 -16.81
C TYR A 55 3.15 4.86 -17.26
N ALA A 56 4.22 4.93 -18.06
CA ALA A 56 4.75 6.20 -18.60
C ALA A 56 3.69 7.07 -19.32
N ARG A 57 2.63 6.45 -19.88
CA ARG A 57 1.52 7.14 -20.56
C ARG A 57 0.30 7.42 -19.67
N LYS A 58 0.20 6.82 -18.48
CA LYS A 58 -0.96 6.88 -17.56
C LYS A 58 -0.60 7.40 -16.16
N LYS A 59 0.50 8.13 -16.02
CA LYS A 59 1.08 8.53 -14.75
C LYS A 59 0.07 9.25 -13.84
N LYS A 60 -0.47 8.53 -12.86
CA LYS A 60 -1.18 9.09 -11.70
C LYS A 60 -0.90 8.24 -10.47
N GLU A 61 0.39 8.09 -10.14
CA GLU A 61 0.77 7.61 -8.81
C GLU A 61 0.33 8.67 -7.79
N ILE A 62 -0.64 8.30 -6.94
CA ILE A 62 -1.25 9.22 -5.98
C ILE A 62 -0.75 8.85 -4.58
N THR A 63 0.13 9.67 -4.04
CA THR A 63 0.57 9.57 -2.64
C THR A 63 -0.37 10.34 -1.73
N ILE A 64 -0.81 9.71 -0.63
CA ILE A 64 -1.74 10.30 0.34
C ILE A 64 -1.17 10.11 1.75
N ASP A 65 -0.93 11.24 2.43
CA ASP A 65 -0.36 11.37 3.79
C ASP A 65 0.94 10.60 4.03
N ASP A 66 1.71 10.31 2.98
CA ASP A 66 2.87 9.41 3.03
C ASP A 66 2.55 8.01 3.61
N LYS A 67 1.26 7.62 3.62
CA LYS A 67 0.78 6.32 4.13
C LYS A 67 0.41 5.37 3.01
N ILE A 68 -0.27 5.87 1.99
CA ILE A 68 -0.74 5.06 0.87
C ILE A 68 -0.25 5.66 -0.45
N VAL A 69 0.04 4.78 -1.39
CA VAL A 69 0.48 5.12 -2.74
C VAL A 69 -0.34 4.25 -3.67
N LEU A 70 -1.22 4.89 -4.45
CA LEU A 70 -2.10 4.22 -5.41
C LEU A 70 -1.50 4.34 -6.82
N ASP A 71 -1.60 3.31 -7.65
CA ASP A 71 -1.14 3.41 -9.04
C ASP A 71 -2.03 4.32 -9.88
N TRP A 72 -3.37 4.18 -9.75
CA TRP A 72 -4.37 5.14 -10.22
C TRP A 72 -5.76 4.82 -9.64
N GLN A 73 -6.69 5.76 -9.86
CA GLN A 73 -8.10 5.60 -9.54
C GLN A 73 -8.96 6.10 -10.72
N GLU A 74 -9.99 5.34 -11.08
CA GLU A 74 -10.97 5.68 -12.12
C GLU A 74 -12.38 5.23 -11.68
N ASP A 75 -13.39 6.10 -11.75
CA ASP A 75 -14.80 5.80 -11.41
C ASP A 75 -15.05 5.05 -10.08
N GLY A 76 -14.37 5.47 -9.01
CA GLY A 76 -14.43 4.84 -7.69
C GLY A 76 -13.63 3.54 -7.56
N VAL A 77 -12.99 3.06 -8.62
CA VAL A 77 -12.15 1.85 -8.61
C VAL A 77 -10.69 2.22 -8.41
N ILE A 78 -10.07 1.64 -7.39
CA ILE A 78 -8.63 1.73 -7.10
C ILE A 78 -7.95 0.59 -7.84
N HIS A 79 -6.86 0.90 -8.53
CA HIS A 79 -6.06 -0.11 -9.20
C HIS A 79 -4.65 -0.15 -8.60
N GLU A 80 -4.20 -1.37 -8.30
CA GLU A 80 -2.86 -1.69 -7.80
C GLU A 80 -2.29 -2.83 -8.65
N VAL A 81 -1.15 -2.61 -9.30
CA VAL A 81 -0.53 -3.59 -10.18
C VAL A 81 0.72 -4.17 -9.55
N LYS A 82 0.81 -5.50 -9.62
CA LYS A 82 1.92 -6.28 -9.08
C LYS A 82 2.55 -7.13 -10.17
N LEU A 83 3.87 -7.28 -10.12
CA LEU A 83 4.64 -8.06 -11.09
C LEU A 83 4.25 -9.55 -11.10
N SER A 84 3.73 -10.07 -9.98
CA SER A 84 3.30 -11.46 -9.83
C SER A 84 2.15 -11.55 -8.84
N ASP A 85 1.33 -12.58 -8.99
CA ASP A 85 0.22 -13.01 -8.13
C ASP A 85 0.66 -13.83 -6.90
N LYS A 86 1.94 -14.24 -6.78
CA LYS A 86 2.44 -15.15 -5.74
C LYS A 86 2.20 -14.70 -4.28
N MET A 87 1.89 -13.43 -4.05
CA MET A 87 1.62 -12.86 -2.72
C MET A 87 0.20 -12.30 -2.65
N GLU A 88 -0.78 -13.02 -3.20
CA GLU A 88 -2.18 -12.61 -3.34
C GLU A 88 -2.77 -12.01 -2.06
N SER A 89 -2.66 -12.70 -0.91
CA SER A 89 -3.18 -12.17 0.36
C SER A 89 -2.53 -10.84 0.76
N ALA A 90 -1.22 -10.67 0.52
CA ALA A 90 -0.58 -9.40 0.82
C ALA A 90 -1.10 -8.27 -0.07
N HIS A 91 -1.39 -8.56 -1.34
CA HIS A 91 -1.95 -7.60 -2.28
C HIS A 91 -3.41 -7.25 -1.95
N GLU A 92 -4.22 -8.26 -1.65
CA GLU A 92 -5.61 -8.08 -1.23
C GLU A 92 -5.70 -7.21 0.02
N PHE A 93 -4.95 -7.53 1.07
CA PHE A 93 -5.00 -6.77 2.31
C PHE A 93 -4.38 -5.37 2.19
N GLN A 94 -3.37 -5.18 1.34
CA GLN A 94 -2.87 -3.84 1.01
C GLN A 94 -3.97 -3.00 0.35
N LEU A 95 -4.71 -3.55 -0.61
CA LEU A 95 -5.80 -2.85 -1.30
C LEU A 95 -7.01 -2.58 -0.38
N LEU A 96 -7.39 -3.57 0.44
CA LEU A 96 -8.42 -3.39 1.47
C LEU A 96 -8.04 -2.30 2.46
N TYR A 97 -6.76 -2.22 2.84
CA TYR A 97 -6.26 -1.15 3.68
C TYR A 97 -6.37 0.22 3.01
N TYR A 98 -6.10 0.33 1.71
CA TYR A 98 -6.28 1.59 0.96
C TYR A 98 -7.74 2.04 0.97
N ILE A 99 -8.67 1.13 0.68
CA ILE A 99 -10.11 1.41 0.73
C ILE A 99 -10.53 1.83 2.14
N PHE A 100 -10.06 1.12 3.17
CA PHE A 100 -10.34 1.45 4.57
C PHE A 100 -9.81 2.84 4.94
N TYR A 101 -8.56 3.13 4.60
CA TYR A 101 -7.90 4.40 4.90
C TYR A 101 -8.67 5.58 4.30
N LEU A 102 -9.03 5.47 3.03
CA LEU A 102 -9.78 6.51 2.32
C LEU A 102 -11.21 6.67 2.87
N LYS A 103 -11.86 5.57 3.28
CA LYS A 103 -13.17 5.63 3.97
C LYS A 103 -13.10 6.37 5.30
N GLN A 104 -12.03 6.19 6.09
CA GLN A 104 -11.84 6.97 7.32
C GLN A 104 -11.66 8.47 7.04
N LYS A 105 -11.20 8.83 5.84
CA LYS A 105 -11.11 10.22 5.37
C LYS A 105 -12.39 10.74 4.71
N GLY A 106 -13.49 9.98 4.73
CA GLY A 106 -14.77 10.38 4.17
C GLY A 106 -14.92 10.14 2.66
N VAL A 107 -14.02 9.38 2.04
CA VAL A 107 -14.18 8.96 0.64
C VAL A 107 -15.08 7.73 0.58
N GLU A 108 -16.22 7.86 -0.08
CA GLU A 108 -17.23 6.81 -0.20
C GLU A 108 -17.22 6.13 -1.58
N ASN A 109 -17.96 5.03 -1.71
CA ASN A 109 -18.19 4.30 -2.97
C ASN A 109 -16.92 3.74 -3.64
N LEU A 110 -15.87 3.47 -2.86
CA LEU A 110 -14.63 2.87 -3.35
C LEU A 110 -14.73 1.35 -3.55
N ARG A 111 -14.11 0.87 -4.62
CA ARG A 111 -13.90 -0.55 -4.97
C ARG A 111 -12.43 -0.77 -5.35
N GLY A 112 -11.99 -2.02 -5.32
CA GLY A 112 -10.64 -2.46 -5.70
C GLY A 112 -10.70 -3.64 -6.65
#